data_AF-A0A7R9U9R5-F1
#
_entry.id   AF-A0A7R9U9R5-F1
#
_cell.length_a   1.000
_cell.length_b   1.000
_cell.length_c   1.000
_cell.angle_alpha   90.00
_cell.angle_beta   90.00
_cell.angle_gamma   90.00
#
_symmetry.space_group_name_H-M   'P 1'
#
loop_
_entity.id
_entity.type
_entity.pdbx_description
1 polymer ?
#
loop_
_entity_poly.entity_id
_entity_poly.type
_entity_poly.pdbx_seq_one_letter_code
_entity_poly.pdbx_strand_id
1 'polypeptide(L)'
;GGMVFQYAAMTMSAMATTLLWSPRRALSVVTGCGRVHTIAYVTDVEGHRAHWERYVRISKVLERGGDGKLQLKDGCGLVYGGDVIDRGFGDLQILRELLDLKRRYADRVTFILGNRDINKMRMKTELDDAYIRATPVSASMPQPYWVRGTASTYGRFLEQSGLDDSAASRCKWMLKHTMGSPMAFEYRKMELGGASDEEVVQSYRDLVSRGGLLVQYLKQAKVVHVCEDLCFVHGAISEKALAFRPSDIEVAVRQSGGMALDYGTKTLEEVYSCYKLREWAQEWNDFARSEAEDFEGADAPTGQHHRLGKPPKSDISSNGFQRLR
;
A
#
# COMPACT_ATOMS: atom_id res chain seq x y z
N GLY A 1 14.41 -4.15 -7.26
CA GLY A 1 13.09 -4.54 -6.76
C GLY A 1 12.62 -3.57 -5.70
N GLY A 2 12.40 -4.03 -4.46
CA GLY A 2 11.42 -3.45 -3.52
C GLY A 2 11.42 -1.94 -3.22
N MET A 3 12.53 -1.21 -3.39
CA MET A 3 12.53 0.26 -3.23
C MET A 3 11.83 0.96 -4.41
N VAL A 4 12.00 0.45 -5.64
CA VAL A 4 11.35 1.00 -6.85
C VAL A 4 9.84 0.77 -6.80
N PHE A 5 9.40 -0.40 -6.33
CA PHE A 5 7.98 -0.70 -6.09
C PHE A 5 7.31 0.28 -5.12
N GLN A 6 7.95 0.54 -3.98
CA GLN A 6 7.43 1.50 -2.99
C GLN A 6 7.38 2.91 -3.57
N TYR A 7 8.44 3.37 -4.26
CA TYR A 7 8.43 4.68 -4.90
C TYR A 7 7.36 4.79 -5.98
N ALA A 8 7.18 3.77 -6.82
CA ALA A 8 6.22 3.80 -7.92
C ALA A 8 4.76 3.74 -7.41
N ALA A 9 4.46 2.87 -6.45
CA ALA A 9 3.12 2.77 -5.86
C ALA A 9 2.75 4.00 -5.02
N MET A 10 3.71 4.58 -4.28
CA MET A 10 3.46 5.79 -3.47
C MET A 10 3.45 7.08 -4.30
N THR A 11 4.18 7.15 -5.42
CA THR A 11 4.12 8.30 -6.34
C THR A 11 2.75 8.41 -7.00
N MET A 12 2.08 7.30 -7.31
CA MET A 12 0.68 7.33 -7.77
C MET A 12 -0.30 7.72 -6.65
N SER A 13 -0.04 7.31 -5.41
CA SER A 13 -0.88 7.67 -4.26
C SER A 13 -0.75 9.15 -3.84
N ALA A 14 0.41 9.77 -4.05
CA ALA A 14 0.71 11.13 -3.61
C ALA A 14 0.27 12.25 -4.58
N MET A 15 -0.26 11.92 -5.76
CA MET A 15 -0.69 12.89 -6.79
C MET A 15 -2.19 13.22 -6.75
N ALA A 16 -2.90 12.93 -5.65
CA ALA A 16 -4.35 13.07 -5.58
C ALA A 16 -4.82 14.50 -5.28
N THR A 17 -5.41 15.16 -6.29
CA THR A 17 -6.37 16.26 -6.09
C THR A 17 -7.77 15.71 -6.32
N THR A 18 -8.67 15.96 -5.37
CA THR A 18 -10.03 15.44 -5.27
C THR A 18 -10.89 15.76 -6.50
N LEU A 19 -11.44 14.74 -7.17
CA LEU A 19 -12.62 14.86 -8.03
C LEU A 19 -13.49 13.60 -7.89
N LEU A 20 -14.62 13.74 -7.20
CA LEU A 20 -15.69 12.75 -7.16
C LEU A 20 -16.51 12.88 -8.45
N TRP A 21 -16.49 11.85 -9.30
CA TRP A 21 -17.45 11.73 -10.39
C TRP A 21 -18.49 10.68 -10.04
N SER A 22 -19.77 11.07 -10.04
CA SER A 22 -20.92 10.19 -9.86
C SER A 22 -21.81 10.29 -11.09
N PRO A 23 -22.12 9.17 -11.73
CA PRO A 23 -23.44 8.98 -12.33
C PRO A 23 -24.19 7.82 -11.67
N ARG A 24 -25.41 8.12 -11.22
CA ARG A 24 -26.42 7.14 -10.82
C ARG A 24 -26.87 6.33 -12.04
N ARG A 25 -26.27 5.17 -12.31
CA ARG A 25 -26.93 4.08 -13.06
C ARG A 25 -26.42 2.73 -12.56
N ALA A 26 -27.36 1.85 -12.20
CA ALA A 26 -27.05 0.43 -12.07
C ALA A 26 -26.81 -0.10 -13.50
N LEU A 27 -25.55 -0.41 -13.81
CA LEU A 27 -25.12 -0.99 -15.08
C LEU A 27 -24.74 -2.44 -14.86
N SER A 28 -25.23 -3.30 -15.75
CA SER A 28 -24.85 -4.70 -15.77
C SER A 28 -23.58 -4.88 -16.58
N VAL A 29 -22.55 -5.44 -15.95
CA VAL A 29 -21.24 -5.70 -16.53
C VAL A 29 -21.15 -7.15 -17.00
N VAL A 30 -20.64 -7.37 -18.20
CA VAL A 30 -20.26 -8.72 -18.68
C VAL A 30 -18.75 -8.87 -18.49
N THR A 31 -18.32 -9.43 -17.37
CA THR A 31 -16.97 -10.02 -17.30
C THR A 31 -17.04 -11.43 -17.86
N GLY A 32 -15.94 -11.96 -18.43
CA GLY A 32 -15.87 -13.24 -19.15
C GLY A 32 -16.22 -14.51 -18.35
N CYS A 33 -16.85 -14.39 -17.19
CA CYS A 33 -17.35 -15.47 -16.34
C CYS A 33 -18.61 -14.97 -15.60
N GLY A 34 -19.76 -14.98 -16.29
CA GLY A 34 -21.07 -14.56 -15.77
C GLY A 34 -21.31 -13.04 -15.77
N ARG A 35 -22.53 -12.60 -16.08
CA ARG A 35 -22.89 -11.17 -15.98
C ARG A 35 -22.85 -10.73 -14.51
N VAL A 36 -21.91 -9.85 -14.17
CA VAL A 36 -21.91 -9.12 -12.91
C VAL A 36 -22.80 -7.90 -13.06
N HIS A 37 -24.01 -7.98 -12.55
CA HIS A 37 -25.00 -6.91 -12.64
C HIS A 37 -24.77 -5.75 -11.67
N THR A 38 -23.99 -5.98 -10.61
CA THR A 38 -23.76 -4.97 -9.56
C THR A 38 -22.38 -5.14 -8.97
N ILE A 39 -21.60 -4.06 -9.00
CA ILE A 39 -20.28 -3.99 -8.38
C ILE A 39 -20.35 -3.07 -7.17
N ALA A 40 -19.81 -3.52 -6.04
CA ALA A 40 -19.59 -2.66 -4.88
C ALA A 40 -18.11 -2.29 -4.78
N TYR A 41 -17.85 -1.04 -4.39
CA TYR A 41 -16.52 -0.53 -4.05
C TYR A 41 -16.48 -0.23 -2.54
N VAL A 42 -15.43 -0.67 -1.87
CA VAL A 42 -15.17 -0.39 -0.45
C VAL A 42 -13.67 -0.33 -0.21
N THR A 43 -13.21 0.62 0.58
CA THR A 43 -11.79 0.89 0.84
C THR A 43 -11.65 1.40 2.28
N ASP A 44 -10.41 1.50 2.78
CA ASP A 44 -10.08 2.19 4.02
C ASP A 44 -10.84 1.62 5.25
N VAL A 45 -11.02 0.30 5.27
CA VAL A 45 -11.57 -0.37 6.45
C VAL A 45 -10.56 -0.32 7.60
N GLU A 46 -9.26 -0.33 7.28
CA GLU A 46 -8.16 -0.09 8.23
C GLU A 46 -8.31 -0.90 9.55
N GLY A 47 -8.67 -2.18 9.48
CA GLY A 47 -8.83 -3.05 10.65
C GLY A 47 -10.09 -2.80 11.49
N HIS A 48 -10.97 -1.87 11.10
CA HIS A 48 -12.19 -1.54 11.85
C HIS A 48 -13.30 -2.59 11.65
N ARG A 49 -13.23 -3.68 12.42
CA ARG A 49 -14.19 -4.79 12.35
C ARG A 49 -15.66 -4.36 12.46
N ALA A 50 -16.00 -3.46 13.39
CA ALA A 50 -17.39 -2.99 13.54
C ALA A 50 -17.89 -2.21 12.31
N HIS A 51 -17.00 -1.48 11.64
CA HIS A 51 -17.30 -0.80 10.38
C HIS A 51 -17.50 -1.85 9.27
N TRP A 52 -16.60 -2.83 9.17
CA TRP A 52 -16.70 -3.93 8.21
C TRP A 52 -18.03 -4.70 8.33
N GLU A 53 -18.40 -5.13 9.54
CA GLU A 53 -19.66 -5.85 9.76
C GLU A 53 -20.89 -4.99 9.45
N ARG A 54 -20.82 -3.68 9.71
CA ARG A 54 -21.89 -2.75 9.33
C ARG A 54 -22.01 -2.67 7.81
N TYR A 55 -20.89 -2.55 7.11
CA TYR A 55 -20.87 -2.54 5.65
C TYR A 55 -21.46 -3.83 5.08
N VAL A 56 -21.03 -5.00 5.56
CA VAL A 56 -21.56 -6.31 5.12
C VAL A 56 -23.07 -6.39 5.34
N ARG A 57 -23.58 -5.96 6.50
CA ARG A 57 -25.01 -5.99 6.81
C ARG A 57 -25.87 -5.15 5.86
N ILE A 58 -25.38 -4.01 5.40
CA ILE A 58 -26.13 -3.13 4.48
C ILE A 58 -25.78 -3.39 3.01
N SER A 59 -24.86 -4.32 2.72
CA SER A 59 -24.34 -4.54 1.39
C SER A 59 -25.37 -5.20 0.47
N LYS A 60 -25.48 -4.65 -0.74
CA LYS A 60 -26.25 -5.28 -1.84
C LYS A 60 -25.46 -6.39 -2.55
N VAL A 61 -24.16 -6.50 -2.27
CA VAL A 61 -23.22 -7.39 -2.96
C VAL A 61 -22.68 -8.49 -2.06
N LEU A 62 -22.53 -8.20 -0.77
CA LEU A 62 -22.03 -9.15 0.23
C LEU A 62 -23.13 -9.59 1.19
N GLU A 63 -22.94 -10.78 1.75
CA GLU A 63 -23.72 -11.30 2.87
C GLU A 63 -22.92 -12.27 3.72
N ARG A 64 -23.44 -12.63 4.89
CA ARG A 64 -22.92 -13.73 5.71
C ARG A 64 -23.73 -14.98 5.37
N GLY A 65 -23.06 -16.04 4.92
CA GLY A 65 -23.69 -17.34 4.69
C GLY A 65 -24.13 -18.01 5.99
N GLY A 66 -24.87 -19.11 5.88
CA GLY A 66 -25.32 -19.89 7.04
C GLY A 66 -24.18 -20.45 7.91
N ASP A 67 -22.98 -20.57 7.35
CA ASP A 67 -21.73 -20.97 8.04
C ASP A 67 -20.97 -19.77 8.65
N GLY A 68 -21.53 -18.56 8.59
CA GLY A 68 -20.93 -17.32 9.06
C GLY A 68 -19.85 -16.74 8.14
N LYS A 69 -19.50 -17.41 7.03
CA LYS A 69 -18.49 -16.89 6.10
C LYS A 69 -19.06 -15.76 5.25
N LEU A 70 -18.18 -14.85 4.87
CA LEU A 70 -18.52 -13.80 3.92
C LEU A 70 -18.82 -14.42 2.54
N GLN A 71 -19.91 -14.05 1.89
CA GLN A 71 -20.28 -14.56 0.58
C GLN A 71 -20.58 -13.41 -0.37
N LEU A 72 -20.34 -13.66 -1.65
CA LEU A 72 -20.66 -12.75 -2.73
C LEU A 72 -21.99 -13.20 -3.33
N LYS A 73 -22.97 -12.30 -3.37
CA LYS A 73 -24.28 -12.58 -3.96
C LYS A 73 -24.15 -12.93 -5.45
N ASP A 74 -25.13 -13.67 -5.96
CA ASP A 74 -25.16 -14.06 -7.36
C ASP A 74 -25.22 -12.83 -8.29
N GLY A 75 -24.48 -12.91 -9.39
CA GLY A 75 -24.34 -11.79 -10.32
C GLY A 75 -23.73 -10.53 -9.72
N CYS A 76 -23.11 -10.59 -8.54
CA CYS A 76 -22.46 -9.44 -7.92
C CYS A 76 -20.93 -9.55 -7.97
N GLY A 77 -20.25 -8.40 -7.89
CA GLY A 77 -18.79 -8.27 -7.86
C GLY A 77 -18.34 -7.28 -6.79
N LEU A 78 -17.13 -7.48 -6.26
CA LEU A 78 -16.52 -6.63 -5.24
C LEU A 78 -15.20 -6.07 -5.76
N VAL A 79 -15.01 -4.77 -5.66
CA VAL A 79 -13.70 -4.13 -5.74
C VAL A 79 -13.35 -3.61 -4.35
N TYR A 80 -12.35 -4.24 -3.72
CA TYR A 80 -11.81 -3.76 -2.46
C TYR A 80 -10.65 -2.82 -2.74
N GLY A 81 -10.80 -1.55 -2.40
CA GLY A 81 -9.95 -0.44 -2.82
C GLY A 81 -8.61 -0.31 -2.11
N GLY A 82 -8.28 -1.19 -1.16
CA GLY A 82 -7.04 -1.13 -0.39
C GLY A 82 -7.24 -0.58 1.02
N ASP A 83 -6.12 -0.45 1.74
CA ASP A 83 -6.03 0.00 3.12
C ASP A 83 -6.88 -0.87 4.05
N VAL A 84 -6.53 -2.17 4.05
CA VAL A 84 -7.19 -3.19 4.88
C VAL A 84 -6.76 -3.05 6.34
N ILE A 85 -5.52 -2.64 6.59
CA ILE A 85 -4.87 -2.70 7.91
C ILE A 85 -4.53 -1.31 8.46
N ASP A 86 -4.51 -1.15 9.80
CA ASP A 86 -3.75 -0.14 10.59
C ASP A 86 -4.48 0.40 11.82
N ARG A 87 -5.78 0.67 11.71
CA ARG A 87 -6.51 1.54 12.66
C ARG A 87 -7.51 0.82 13.55
N GLY A 88 -7.61 -0.50 13.44
CA GLY A 88 -8.45 -1.33 14.30
C GLY A 88 -7.87 -2.71 14.54
N PHE A 89 -8.47 -3.43 15.48
CA PHE A 89 -8.03 -4.75 15.96
C PHE A 89 -8.59 -5.91 15.14
N GLY A 90 -8.82 -5.71 13.85
CA GLY A 90 -9.42 -6.68 12.93
C GLY A 90 -8.61 -6.94 11.67
N ASP A 91 -7.35 -6.48 11.61
CA ASP A 91 -6.48 -6.59 10.43
C ASP A 91 -6.42 -8.02 9.90
N LEU A 92 -6.00 -8.97 10.75
CA LEU A 92 -5.77 -10.36 10.37
C LEU A 92 -7.09 -11.06 10.05
N GLN A 93 -8.16 -10.76 10.79
CA GLN A 93 -9.48 -11.32 10.50
C GLN A 93 -9.98 -10.87 9.13
N ILE A 94 -9.97 -9.56 8.86
CA ILE A 94 -10.48 -9.00 7.60
C ILE A 94 -9.64 -9.48 6.41
N LEU A 95 -8.31 -9.51 6.55
CA LEU A 95 -7.43 -10.08 5.53
C LEU A 95 -7.79 -11.54 5.20
N ARG A 96 -8.03 -12.38 6.21
CA ARG A 96 -8.43 -13.78 5.99
C ARG A 96 -9.77 -13.88 5.27
N GLU A 97 -10.75 -13.05 5.65
CA GLU A 97 -12.07 -13.02 5.00
C GLU A 97 -11.97 -12.59 3.54
N LEU A 98 -11.23 -11.52 3.25
CA LEU A 98 -11.03 -11.02 1.89
C LEU A 98 -10.33 -12.07 1.03
N LEU A 99 -9.22 -12.64 1.51
CA LEU A 99 -8.49 -13.69 0.79
C LEU A 99 -9.36 -14.92 0.52
N ASP A 100 -10.18 -15.32 1.49
CA ASP A 100 -11.12 -16.42 1.30
C ASP A 100 -12.18 -16.11 0.24
N LEU A 101 -12.73 -14.89 0.27
CA LEU A 101 -13.67 -14.41 -0.73
C LEU A 101 -13.04 -14.40 -2.13
N LYS A 102 -11.80 -13.91 -2.25
CA LYS A 102 -11.05 -13.88 -3.50
C LYS A 102 -10.74 -15.28 -4.03
N ARG A 103 -10.40 -16.26 -3.18
CA ARG A 103 -10.22 -17.66 -3.61
C ARG A 103 -11.50 -18.26 -4.18
N ARG A 104 -12.65 -18.00 -3.56
CA ARG A 104 -13.95 -18.55 -3.99
C ARG A 104 -14.54 -17.83 -5.20
N TYR A 105 -14.22 -16.55 -5.39
CA TYR A 105 -14.80 -15.71 -6.44
C TYR A 105 -13.71 -14.93 -7.20
N ALA A 106 -12.70 -15.65 -7.69
CA ALA A 106 -11.48 -15.06 -8.26
C ALA A 106 -11.75 -14.01 -9.36
N ASP A 107 -12.73 -14.26 -10.22
CA ASP A 107 -13.08 -13.37 -11.34
C ASP A 107 -14.02 -12.21 -10.96
N ARG A 108 -14.64 -12.27 -9.78
CA ARG A 108 -15.64 -11.31 -9.32
C ARG A 108 -15.18 -10.46 -8.14
N VAL A 109 -14.04 -10.78 -7.54
CA VAL A 109 -13.42 -10.02 -6.45
C VAL A 109 -12.10 -9.46 -6.94
N THR A 110 -11.94 -8.15 -6.93
CA THR A 110 -10.70 -7.47 -7.27
C THR A 110 -10.18 -6.72 -6.05
N PHE A 111 -8.89 -6.83 -5.78
CA PHE A 111 -8.21 -5.99 -4.79
C PHE A 111 -7.44 -4.89 -5.50
N ILE A 112 -7.42 -3.72 -4.90
CA ILE A 112 -6.61 -2.57 -5.28
C ILE A 112 -5.55 -2.35 -4.20
N LEU A 113 -4.35 -1.98 -4.63
CA LEU A 113 -3.22 -1.74 -3.75
C LEU A 113 -3.41 -0.44 -2.96
N GLY A 114 -3.54 -0.58 -1.64
CA GLY A 114 -3.57 0.53 -0.69
C GLY A 114 -2.17 0.97 -0.25
N ASN A 115 -1.99 2.26 0.03
CA ASN A 115 -0.69 2.76 0.49
C ASN A 115 -0.33 2.22 1.89
N ARG A 116 -1.31 2.02 2.78
CA ARG A 116 -1.04 1.45 4.12
C ARG A 116 -0.61 0.00 4.04
N ASP A 117 -1.25 -0.75 3.15
CA ASP A 117 -0.94 -2.16 2.91
C ASP A 117 0.52 -2.31 2.43
N ILE A 118 0.90 -1.58 1.37
CA ILE A 118 2.25 -1.65 0.80
C ILE A 118 3.33 -1.18 1.79
N ASN A 119 3.02 -0.15 2.60
CA ASN A 119 3.97 0.38 3.57
C ASN A 119 4.48 -0.67 4.57
N LYS A 120 3.68 -1.70 4.89
CA LYS A 120 4.11 -2.74 5.83
C LYS A 120 5.18 -3.66 5.27
N MET A 121 5.37 -3.71 3.96
CA MET A 121 6.42 -4.53 3.34
C MET A 121 7.82 -4.12 3.83
N ARG A 122 7.99 -2.87 4.28
CA ARG A 122 9.22 -2.39 4.95
C ARG A 122 9.59 -3.22 6.19
N MET A 123 8.60 -3.78 6.88
CA MET A 123 8.80 -4.54 8.10
C MET A 123 9.63 -5.81 7.87
N LYS A 124 9.59 -6.40 6.66
CA LYS A 124 10.41 -7.57 6.32
C LYS A 124 11.90 -7.28 6.51
N THR A 125 12.34 -6.08 6.13
CA THR A 125 13.74 -5.67 6.27
C THR A 125 13.99 -4.98 7.61
N GLU A 126 13.16 -4.00 7.97
CA GLU A 126 13.47 -3.11 9.09
C GLU A 126 13.29 -3.76 10.48
N LEU A 127 12.48 -4.84 10.56
CA LEU A 127 12.31 -5.66 11.76
C LEU A 127 13.13 -6.95 11.71
N ASP A 128 14.00 -7.16 10.72
CA ASP A 128 14.93 -8.29 10.72
C ASP A 128 16.03 -8.09 11.77
N ASP A 129 16.42 -9.16 12.47
CA ASP A 129 17.39 -9.06 13.55
C ASP A 129 18.80 -8.67 13.06
N ALA A 130 19.21 -9.09 11.87
CA ALA A 130 20.49 -8.70 11.30
C ALA A 130 20.48 -7.22 10.92
N TYR A 131 19.37 -6.74 10.36
CA TYR A 131 19.19 -5.32 10.06
C TYR A 131 19.18 -4.47 11.33
N ILE A 132 18.47 -4.88 12.38
CA ILE A 132 18.46 -4.20 13.68
C ILE A 132 19.88 -4.10 14.26
N ARG A 133 20.63 -5.20 14.28
CA ARG A 133 22.04 -5.19 14.74
C ARG A 133 22.95 -4.30 13.91
N ALA A 134 22.73 -4.23 12.60
CA ALA A 134 23.51 -3.39 11.69
C ALA A 134 23.14 -1.90 11.75
N THR A 135 21.95 -1.56 12.27
CA THR A 135 21.42 -0.20 12.34
C THR A 135 21.00 0.17 13.77
N PRO A 136 21.92 0.12 14.76
CA PRO A 136 21.58 0.45 16.15
C PRO A 136 21.11 1.90 16.29
N VAL A 137 20.47 2.25 17.41
CA VAL A 137 19.98 3.61 17.70
C VAL A 137 21.00 4.73 17.47
N SER A 138 22.29 4.45 17.67
CA SER A 138 23.40 5.39 17.42
C SER A 138 23.66 5.67 15.94
N ALA A 139 23.26 4.75 15.04
CA ALA A 139 23.24 4.99 13.62
C ALA A 139 21.97 5.78 13.27
N SER A 140 22.12 6.92 12.59
CA SER A 140 20.98 7.67 12.06
C SER A 140 20.15 6.74 11.16
N MET A 141 19.03 6.22 11.68
CA MET A 141 18.12 5.39 10.90
C MET A 141 17.66 6.18 9.66
N PRO A 142 17.83 5.63 8.44
CA PRO A 142 17.38 6.30 7.24
C PRO A 142 15.86 6.49 7.32
N GLN A 143 15.41 7.73 7.12
CA GLN A 143 13.99 8.05 7.05
C GLN A 143 13.48 7.75 5.64
N PRO A 144 12.24 7.25 5.49
CA PRO A 144 11.60 7.17 4.19
C PRO A 144 11.47 8.56 3.56
N TYR A 145 11.54 8.63 2.23
CA TYR A 145 11.57 9.90 1.51
C TYR A 145 10.32 10.77 1.69
N TRP A 146 9.17 10.16 2.02
CA TRP A 146 7.92 10.88 2.31
C TRP A 146 7.88 11.48 3.72
N VAL A 147 8.79 11.09 4.61
CA VAL A 147 8.90 11.64 5.96
C VAL A 147 9.74 12.92 5.90
N ARG A 148 9.08 14.07 5.81
CA ARG A 148 9.75 15.39 5.75
C ARG A 148 9.96 15.99 7.15
N GLY A 149 11.23 16.19 7.52
CA GLY A 149 11.70 17.23 8.46
C GLY A 149 11.14 17.28 9.89
N THR A 150 10.25 16.37 10.29
CA THR A 150 9.49 16.51 11.55
C THR A 150 9.31 15.21 12.33
N ALA A 151 9.65 14.04 11.77
CA ALA A 151 9.59 12.80 12.53
C ALA A 151 10.66 12.81 13.64
N SER A 152 10.23 12.47 14.86
CA SER A 152 11.17 12.19 15.95
C SER A 152 12.13 11.10 15.50
N THR A 153 13.44 11.34 15.67
CA THR A 153 14.44 10.29 15.46
C THR A 153 14.13 9.11 16.38
N TYR A 154 14.56 7.91 15.98
CA TYR A 154 14.30 6.70 16.76
C TYR A 154 14.90 6.81 18.17
N GLY A 155 16.14 7.29 18.32
CA GLY A 155 16.74 7.53 19.64
C GLY A 155 15.95 8.50 20.52
N ARG A 156 15.47 9.63 19.96
CA ARG A 156 14.62 10.56 20.71
C ARG A 156 13.30 9.91 21.13
N PHE A 157 12.73 9.05 20.29
CA PHE A 157 11.51 8.32 20.65
C PHE A 157 11.73 7.36 21.82
N LEU A 158 12.86 6.64 21.85
CA LEU A 158 13.21 5.77 22.98
C LEU A 158 13.37 6.58 24.28
N GLU A 159 14.14 7.67 24.23
CA GLU A 159 14.34 8.57 25.37
C GLU A 159 13.02 9.11 25.92
N GLN A 160 12.14 9.61 25.04
CA GLN A 160 10.84 10.17 25.43
C GLN A 160 9.86 9.13 25.95
N SER A 161 9.98 7.89 25.49
CA SER A 161 9.06 6.80 25.86
C SER A 161 9.57 5.94 27.01
N GLY A 162 10.83 6.13 27.43
CA GLY A 162 11.49 5.27 28.43
C GLY A 162 11.61 3.82 27.98
N LEU A 163 11.81 3.58 26.68
CA LEU A 163 11.88 2.24 26.09
C LEU A 163 13.31 1.86 25.74
N ASP A 164 13.62 0.57 25.85
CA ASP A 164 14.88 0.01 25.38
C ASP A 164 14.91 -0.17 23.86
N ASP A 165 16.11 -0.22 23.28
CA ASP A 165 16.32 -0.56 21.87
C ASP A 165 15.97 -2.03 21.63
N SER A 166 14.80 -2.26 21.03
CA SER A 166 14.24 -3.58 20.78
C SER A 166 13.43 -3.60 19.49
N ALA A 167 13.19 -4.80 18.94
CA ALA A 167 12.33 -4.97 17.78
C ALA A 167 10.90 -4.42 18.03
N ALA A 168 10.38 -4.56 19.26
CA ALA A 168 9.07 -4.01 19.64
C ALA A 168 9.09 -2.48 19.63
N SER A 169 10.09 -1.87 20.26
CA SER A 169 10.24 -0.40 20.28
C SER A 169 10.41 0.16 18.87
N ARG A 170 11.18 -0.53 18.00
CA ARG A 170 11.34 -0.14 16.60
C ARG A 170 10.03 -0.27 15.83
N CYS A 171 9.30 -1.36 16.01
CA CYS A 171 7.99 -1.56 15.38
C CYS A 171 7.00 -0.45 15.78
N LYS A 172 6.88 -0.13 17.08
CA LYS A 172 6.07 0.97 17.59
C LYS A 172 6.47 2.31 16.97
N TRP A 173 7.77 2.59 16.88
CA TRP A 173 8.27 3.81 16.24
C TRP A 173 7.91 3.87 14.75
N MET A 174 8.14 2.80 13.99
CA MET A 174 7.84 2.74 12.55
C MET A 174 6.36 3.01 12.30
N LEU A 175 5.48 2.33 13.05
CA LEU A 175 4.04 2.47 12.97
C LEU A 175 3.60 3.92 13.26
N LYS A 176 4.10 4.50 14.36
CA LYS A 176 3.74 5.85 14.79
C LYS A 176 4.28 6.94 13.87
N HIS A 177 5.56 6.89 13.52
CA HIS A 177 6.27 8.03 12.94
C HIS A 177 6.48 7.94 11.42
N THR A 178 6.45 6.73 10.84
CA THR A 178 6.73 6.56 9.41
C THR A 178 5.59 5.94 8.61
N MET A 179 4.59 5.36 9.29
CA MET A 179 3.43 4.69 8.68
C MET A 179 2.09 5.28 9.09
N GLY A 180 2.07 6.34 9.92
CA GLY A 180 0.85 7.07 10.28
C GLY A 180 -0.22 6.22 10.98
N SER A 181 0.20 5.24 11.77
CA SER A 181 -0.67 4.26 12.45
C SER A 181 -0.22 4.03 13.91
N PRO A 182 -0.27 5.07 14.77
CA PRO A 182 0.31 5.05 16.10
C PRO A 182 -0.24 3.97 17.05
N MET A 183 -1.50 3.57 16.87
CA MET A 183 -2.16 2.58 17.72
C MET A 183 -2.12 1.15 17.15
N ALA A 184 -1.57 0.95 15.93
CA ALA A 184 -1.60 -0.35 15.25
C ALA A 184 -0.96 -1.47 16.08
N PHE A 185 0.11 -1.17 16.82
CA PHE A 185 0.77 -2.15 17.67
C PHE A 185 -0.17 -2.67 18.77
N GLU A 186 -0.86 -1.75 19.46
CA GLU A 186 -1.81 -2.09 20.52
C GLU A 186 -3.05 -2.79 19.96
N TYR A 187 -3.54 -2.37 18.80
CA TYR A 187 -4.65 -3.06 18.13
C TYR A 187 -4.28 -4.48 17.72
N ARG A 188 -3.05 -4.70 17.22
CA ARG A 188 -2.56 -6.05 16.93
C ARG A 188 -2.46 -6.88 18.21
N LYS A 189 -1.99 -6.31 19.31
CA LYS A 189 -1.95 -6.95 20.63
C LYS A 189 -3.34 -7.40 21.08
N MET A 190 -4.34 -6.53 20.92
CA MET A 190 -5.74 -6.85 21.22
C MET A 190 -6.28 -7.95 20.31
N GLU A 191 -6.00 -7.89 19.01
CA GLU A 191 -6.43 -8.90 18.04
C GLU A 191 -5.86 -10.29 18.34
N LEU A 192 -4.64 -10.34 18.86
CA LEU A 192 -3.96 -11.56 19.30
C LEU A 192 -4.36 -12.02 20.72
N GLY A 193 -5.32 -11.37 21.35
CA GLY A 193 -5.83 -11.77 22.68
C GLY A 193 -4.96 -11.33 23.86
N GLY A 194 -4.28 -10.18 23.74
CA GLY A 194 -3.43 -9.63 24.82
C GLY A 194 -1.99 -10.15 24.80
N ALA A 195 -1.51 -10.53 23.62
CA ALA A 195 -0.17 -11.10 23.38
C ALA A 195 0.99 -10.23 23.91
N SER A 196 2.16 -10.84 24.12
CA SER A 196 3.38 -10.10 24.47
C SER A 196 3.84 -9.19 23.33
N ASP A 197 4.74 -8.25 23.63
CA ASP A 197 5.29 -7.35 22.62
C ASP A 197 6.10 -8.12 21.56
N GLU A 198 6.77 -9.20 21.96
CA GLU A 198 7.51 -10.11 21.08
C GLU A 198 6.56 -10.87 20.15
N GLU A 199 5.43 -11.35 20.67
CA GLU A 199 4.41 -12.03 19.87
C GLU A 199 3.77 -11.09 18.84
N VAL A 200 3.57 -9.81 19.20
CA VAL A 200 3.10 -8.79 18.25
C VAL A 200 4.12 -8.55 17.14
N VAL A 201 5.41 -8.41 17.48
CA VAL A 201 6.48 -8.27 16.48
C VAL A 201 6.53 -9.49 15.57
N GLN A 202 6.45 -10.70 16.14
CA GLN A 202 6.45 -11.93 15.36
C GLN A 202 5.24 -11.98 14.41
N SER A 203 4.05 -11.56 14.87
CA SER A 203 2.87 -11.45 14.02
C SER A 203 3.08 -10.50 12.82
N TYR A 204 3.79 -9.38 13.00
CA TYR A 204 4.14 -8.51 11.86
C TYR A 204 5.17 -9.14 10.93
N ARG A 205 6.15 -9.89 11.45
CA ARG A 205 7.11 -10.65 10.63
C ARG A 205 6.39 -11.70 9.80
N ASP A 206 5.50 -12.49 10.40
CA ASP A 206 4.71 -13.52 9.74
C ASP A 206 3.72 -12.93 8.71
N LEU A 207 3.23 -11.71 8.96
CA LEU A 207 2.32 -11.01 8.05
C LEU A 207 2.99 -10.74 6.69
N VAL A 208 4.28 -10.40 6.71
CA VAL A 208 5.07 -9.98 5.53
C VAL A 208 6.10 -11.01 5.07
N SER A 209 6.16 -12.18 5.74
CA SER A 209 6.99 -13.30 5.31
C SER A 209 6.43 -13.96 4.06
N ARG A 210 7.21 -14.85 3.45
CA ARG A 210 6.74 -15.68 2.33
C ARG A 210 5.47 -16.43 2.73
N GLY A 211 4.43 -16.35 1.90
CA GLY A 211 3.11 -16.92 2.22
C GLY A 211 2.35 -16.21 3.35
N GLY A 212 2.85 -15.10 3.90
CA GLY A 212 2.14 -14.29 4.89
C GLY A 212 0.84 -13.70 4.33
N LEU A 213 -0.13 -13.40 5.20
CA LEU A 213 -1.47 -12.95 4.76
C LEU A 213 -1.40 -11.67 3.90
N LEU A 214 -0.56 -10.71 4.27
CA LEU A 214 -0.45 -9.48 3.50
C LEU A 214 0.25 -9.71 2.16
N VAL A 215 1.27 -10.57 2.12
CA VAL A 215 1.92 -10.96 0.86
C VAL A 215 0.91 -11.63 -0.08
N GLN A 216 0.11 -12.57 0.42
CA GLN A 216 -0.95 -13.21 -0.37
C GLN A 216 -1.99 -12.20 -0.90
N TYR A 217 -2.32 -11.18 -0.10
CA TYR A 217 -3.25 -10.11 -0.48
C TYR A 217 -2.65 -9.25 -1.60
N LEU A 218 -1.44 -8.74 -1.39
CA LEU A 218 -0.75 -7.85 -2.33
C LEU A 218 -0.48 -8.52 -3.68
N LYS A 219 -0.13 -9.82 -3.70
CA LYS A 219 0.07 -10.58 -4.96
C LYS A 219 -1.17 -10.66 -5.83
N GLN A 220 -2.36 -10.52 -5.25
CA GLN A 220 -3.64 -10.58 -5.95
C GLN A 220 -4.23 -9.19 -6.24
N ALA A 221 -3.59 -8.14 -5.72
CA ALA A 221 -4.03 -6.78 -5.87
C ALA A 221 -3.48 -6.13 -7.14
N LYS A 222 -4.22 -5.13 -7.61
CA LYS A 222 -3.93 -4.34 -8.80
C LYS A 222 -3.62 -2.91 -8.38
N VAL A 223 -2.79 -2.22 -9.14
CA VAL A 223 -2.69 -0.77 -9.02
C VAL A 223 -3.98 -0.13 -9.53
N VAL A 224 -4.46 -0.61 -10.67
CA VAL A 224 -5.61 -0.06 -11.39
C VAL A 224 -6.48 -1.19 -11.90
N HIS A 225 -7.79 -1.08 -11.71
CA HIS A 225 -8.74 -2.00 -12.32
C HIS A 225 -9.69 -1.27 -13.25
N VAL A 226 -9.63 -1.61 -14.55
CA VAL A 226 -10.57 -1.09 -15.55
C VAL A 226 -11.61 -2.15 -15.87
N CYS A 227 -12.86 -1.85 -15.59
CA CYS A 227 -14.01 -2.72 -15.82
C CYS A 227 -15.05 -1.95 -16.65
N GLU A 228 -15.27 -2.36 -17.89
CA GLU A 228 -16.06 -1.59 -18.88
C GLU A 228 -15.65 -0.10 -18.95
N ASP A 229 -16.52 0.82 -18.53
CA ASP A 229 -16.35 2.27 -18.49
C ASP A 229 -15.90 2.79 -17.11
N LEU A 230 -15.69 1.90 -16.14
CA LEU A 230 -15.27 2.22 -14.79
C LEU A 230 -13.77 1.98 -14.61
N CYS A 231 -13.11 2.93 -13.94
CA CYS A 231 -11.73 2.83 -13.51
C CYS A 231 -11.67 2.89 -11.98
N PHE A 232 -11.11 1.87 -11.36
CA PHE A 232 -10.93 1.78 -9.92
C PHE A 232 -9.45 1.92 -9.57
N VAL A 233 -9.18 2.81 -8.63
CA VAL A 233 -7.88 3.08 -8.04
C VAL A 233 -8.07 3.40 -6.56
N HIS A 234 -7.03 3.17 -5.76
CA HIS A 234 -7.07 3.48 -4.34
C HIS A 234 -7.08 4.99 -4.10
N GLY A 235 -6.11 5.70 -4.70
CA GLY A 235 -6.03 7.15 -4.72
C GLY A 235 -6.72 7.78 -5.93
N ALA A 236 -6.21 8.91 -6.39
CA ALA A 236 -6.66 9.53 -7.63
C ALA A 236 -5.57 9.44 -8.71
N ILE A 237 -5.99 9.31 -9.97
CA ILE A 237 -5.11 9.42 -11.12
C ILE A 237 -5.14 10.87 -11.59
N SER A 238 -4.00 11.54 -11.55
CA SER A 238 -3.84 12.84 -12.20
C SER A 238 -3.59 12.66 -13.70
N GLU A 239 -3.93 13.67 -14.50
CA GLU A 239 -3.59 13.67 -15.92
C GLU A 239 -2.09 13.50 -16.17
N LYS A 240 -1.26 14.05 -15.28
CA LYS A 240 0.18 13.85 -15.31
C LYS A 240 0.53 12.38 -15.12
N ALA A 241 -0.09 11.68 -14.17
CA ALA A 241 0.17 10.26 -13.93
C ALA A 241 -0.15 9.36 -15.15
N LEU A 242 -1.16 9.72 -15.95
CA LEU A 242 -1.49 9.00 -17.19
C LEU A 242 -0.41 9.11 -18.26
N ALA A 243 0.45 10.12 -18.19
CA ALA A 243 1.54 10.34 -19.14
C ALA A 243 2.73 9.38 -18.96
N PHE A 244 2.72 8.58 -17.88
CA PHE A 244 3.85 7.76 -17.45
C PHE A 244 3.55 6.27 -17.44
N ARG A 245 4.57 5.51 -17.83
CA ARG A 245 4.62 4.05 -17.77
C ARG A 245 5.64 3.62 -16.71
N PRO A 246 5.51 2.41 -16.13
CA PRO A 246 6.52 1.88 -15.22
C PRO A 246 7.94 1.88 -15.81
N SER A 247 8.09 1.60 -17.10
CA SER A 247 9.38 1.64 -17.81
C SER A 247 10.05 3.01 -17.78
N ASP A 248 9.27 4.09 -17.74
CA ASP A 248 9.79 5.45 -17.69
C ASP A 248 10.46 5.72 -16.33
N ILE A 249 9.96 5.09 -15.26
CA ILE A 249 10.51 5.20 -13.90
C ILE A 249 11.87 4.51 -13.82
N GLU A 250 12.03 3.32 -14.41
CA GLU A 250 13.31 2.62 -14.39
C GLU A 250 14.42 3.42 -15.08
N VAL A 251 14.10 4.04 -16.23
CA VAL A 251 15.02 4.92 -16.95
C VAL A 251 15.39 6.12 -16.09
N ALA A 252 14.38 6.75 -15.47
CA ALA A 252 14.57 7.95 -14.70
C ALA A 252 15.36 7.70 -13.41
N VAL A 253 15.12 6.59 -12.69
CA VAL A 253 15.89 6.17 -11.50
C VAL A 253 17.36 5.88 -11.84
N ARG A 254 17.63 5.26 -13.00
CA ARG A 254 19.00 5.00 -13.47
C ARG A 254 19.74 6.29 -13.84
N GLN A 255 19.03 7.28 -14.38
CA GLN A 255 19.61 8.55 -14.83
C GLN A 255 19.77 9.57 -13.70
N SER A 256 18.89 9.59 -12.71
CA SER A 256 18.88 10.62 -11.64
C SER A 256 19.62 10.23 -10.37
N GLY A 257 20.19 9.01 -10.28
CA GLY A 257 20.85 8.53 -9.07
C GLY A 257 19.94 8.50 -7.83
N GLY A 258 18.62 8.46 -8.02
CA GLY A 258 17.62 8.45 -6.95
C GLY A 258 17.16 9.82 -6.45
N MET A 259 17.53 10.94 -7.08
CA MET A 259 16.93 12.25 -6.78
C MET A 259 15.64 12.49 -7.57
N ALA A 260 14.79 13.37 -6.99
CA ALA A 260 13.48 13.77 -7.48
C ALA A 260 13.47 13.93 -9.00
N LEU A 261 12.65 13.11 -9.65
CA LEU A 261 12.53 13.10 -11.09
C LEU A 261 11.94 14.44 -11.55
N ASP A 262 12.65 15.14 -12.43
CA ASP A 262 12.06 16.21 -13.23
C ASP A 262 11.33 15.54 -14.38
N TYR A 263 10.01 15.41 -14.21
CA TYR A 263 9.18 14.47 -14.98
C TYR A 263 8.80 14.95 -16.38
N GLY A 264 9.18 16.17 -16.80
CA GLY A 264 8.77 16.75 -18.08
C GLY A 264 7.24 16.92 -18.21
N THR A 265 6.82 17.78 -19.13
CA THR A 265 5.39 17.99 -19.43
C THR A 265 5.09 17.39 -20.79
N LYS A 266 4.59 16.15 -20.85
CA LYS A 266 3.87 15.67 -22.04
C LYS A 266 2.54 16.41 -22.12
N THR A 267 2.11 16.77 -23.32
CA THR A 267 0.82 17.44 -23.56
C THR A 267 -0.34 16.46 -23.39
N LEU A 268 -1.52 16.93 -22.99
CA LEU A 268 -2.71 16.07 -22.83
C LEU A 268 -3.06 15.32 -24.12
N GLU A 269 -2.88 15.95 -25.28
CA GLU A 269 -3.14 15.32 -26.57
C GLU A 269 -2.17 14.16 -26.85
N GLU A 270 -0.91 14.24 -26.45
CA GLU A 270 0.04 13.12 -26.51
C GLU A 270 -0.33 12.00 -25.52
N VAL A 271 -0.91 12.34 -24.36
CA VAL A 271 -1.34 11.35 -23.37
C VAL A 271 -2.60 10.60 -23.82
N TYR A 272 -3.58 11.33 -24.37
CA TYR A 272 -4.85 10.77 -24.84
C TYR A 272 -4.74 10.08 -26.21
N SER A 273 -3.84 10.53 -27.10
CA SER A 273 -3.62 9.88 -28.41
C SER A 273 -2.77 8.62 -28.33
N CYS A 274 -1.90 8.49 -27.31
CA CYS A 274 -0.97 7.38 -27.21
C CYS A 274 -1.51 6.14 -26.49
N TYR A 275 -2.59 6.22 -25.69
CA TYR A 275 -2.94 5.09 -24.81
C TYR A 275 -4.42 4.79 -24.66
N LYS A 276 -4.76 3.51 -24.83
CA LYS A 276 -6.00 2.97 -24.26
C LYS A 276 -5.76 2.79 -22.76
N LEU A 277 -6.60 3.40 -21.92
CA LEU A 277 -6.55 3.29 -20.45
C LEU A 277 -6.33 1.86 -19.93
N ARG A 278 -6.86 0.86 -20.64
CA ARG A 278 -6.68 -0.57 -20.34
C ARG A 278 -5.24 -1.05 -20.48
N GLU A 279 -4.53 -0.62 -21.52
CA GLU A 279 -3.13 -0.98 -21.76
C GLU A 279 -2.24 -0.35 -20.69
N TRP A 280 -2.45 0.94 -20.40
CA TRP A 280 -1.78 1.64 -19.30
C TRP A 280 -1.99 0.95 -17.95
N ALA A 281 -3.25 0.61 -17.61
CA ALA A 281 -3.56 -0.10 -16.38
C ALA A 281 -2.92 -1.49 -16.33
N GLN A 282 -2.86 -2.20 -17.46
CA GLN A 282 -2.26 -3.53 -17.55
C GLN A 282 -0.76 -3.46 -17.24
N GLU A 283 -0.03 -2.51 -17.81
CA GLU A 283 1.41 -2.35 -17.56
C GLU A 283 1.73 -2.06 -16.09
N TRP A 284 0.97 -1.16 -15.46
CA TRP A 284 1.13 -0.87 -14.04
C TRP A 284 0.86 -2.09 -13.16
N ASN A 285 -0.13 -2.91 -13.53
CA ASN A 285 -0.44 -4.15 -12.82
C ASN A 285 0.63 -5.22 -13.02
N ASP A 286 1.22 -5.32 -14.21
CA ASP A 286 2.29 -6.29 -14.50
C ASP A 286 3.57 -5.90 -13.77
N PHE A 287 3.92 -4.60 -13.77
CA PHE A 287 5.01 -4.08 -12.95
C PHE A 287 4.80 -4.39 -11.46
N ALA A 288 3.60 -4.11 -10.93
CA ALA A 288 3.31 -4.36 -9.52
C ALA A 288 3.38 -5.85 -9.16
N ARG A 289 2.96 -6.73 -10.06
CA ARG A 289 3.07 -8.18 -9.86
C ARG A 289 4.52 -8.64 -9.84
N SER A 290 5.33 -8.19 -10.81
CA SER A 290 6.76 -8.50 -10.87
C SER A 290 7.46 -8.10 -9.57
N GLU A 291 7.17 -6.90 -9.05
CA GLU A 291 7.78 -6.43 -7.81
C GLU A 291 7.30 -7.20 -6.57
N ALA A 292 6.04 -7.64 -6.53
CA ALA A 292 5.54 -8.50 -5.46
C ALA A 292 6.19 -9.90 -5.48
N GLU A 293 6.46 -10.44 -6.67
CA GLU A 293 7.18 -11.70 -6.87
C GLU A 293 8.65 -11.59 -6.43
N ASP A 294 9.34 -10.53 -6.86
CA ASP A 294 10.71 -10.21 -6.44
C ASP A 294 10.80 -10.07 -4.92
N PHE A 295 9.85 -9.37 -4.30
CA PHE A 295 9.83 -9.21 -2.86
C PHE A 295 9.67 -10.56 -2.14
N GLU A 296 8.84 -11.46 -2.65
CA GLU A 296 8.64 -12.79 -2.05
C GLU A 296 9.88 -13.69 -2.20
N GLY A 297 10.55 -13.61 -3.36
CA GLY A 297 11.76 -14.37 -3.66
C GLY A 297 13.02 -13.88 -2.97
N ALA A 298 13.07 -12.61 -2.55
CA ALA A 298 14.22 -12.07 -1.82
C ALA A 298 14.30 -12.63 -0.40
N ASP A 299 15.43 -13.27 -0.06
CA ASP A 299 15.79 -13.51 1.35
C ASP A 299 16.05 -12.18 2.07
N ALA A 300 15.92 -12.18 3.40
CA ALA A 300 16.29 -11.01 4.19
C ALA A 300 17.74 -10.61 3.88
N PRO A 301 18.06 -9.31 3.71
CA PRO A 301 19.39 -8.89 3.27
C PRO A 301 20.46 -9.39 4.24
N THR A 302 21.48 -10.05 3.69
CA THR A 302 22.65 -10.58 4.39
C THR A 302 23.62 -9.47 4.80
N GLY A 303 23.18 -8.50 5.59
CA GLY A 303 24.04 -7.50 6.27
C GLY A 303 24.94 -6.61 5.40
N GLN A 304 24.98 -6.78 4.08
CA GLN A 304 25.78 -5.95 3.17
C GLN A 304 24.93 -4.78 2.70
N HIS A 305 25.00 -3.68 3.43
CA HIS A 305 24.47 -2.40 2.98
C HIS A 305 25.25 -1.90 1.75
N HIS A 306 24.60 -1.84 0.58
CA HIS A 306 24.98 -0.84 -0.41
C HIS A 306 24.80 0.54 0.25
N ARG A 307 25.92 1.19 0.57
CA ARG A 307 25.97 2.56 1.08
C ARG A 307 25.27 3.48 0.06
N LEU A 308 24.04 3.86 0.33
CA LEU A 308 23.47 5.06 -0.28
C LEU A 308 24.28 6.25 0.27
N GLY A 309 25.04 6.90 -0.63
CA GLY A 309 25.90 8.03 -0.29
C GLY A 309 25.11 9.13 0.43
N LYS A 310 25.78 9.81 1.39
CA LYS A 310 25.22 11.03 1.99
C LYS A 310 24.95 12.05 0.87
N PRO A 311 23.79 12.74 0.86
CA PRO A 311 23.59 13.84 -0.08
C PRO A 311 24.60 14.95 0.25
N PRO A 312 25.23 15.58 -0.76
CA PRO A 312 25.99 16.81 -0.54
C PRO A 312 25.03 17.90 -0.04
N LYS A 313 25.49 18.70 0.94
CA LYS A 313 24.79 19.90 1.39
C LYS A 313 24.78 20.89 0.23
N SER A 314 23.63 21.15 -0.39
CA SER A 314 23.46 22.32 -1.26
C SER A 314 22.82 23.44 -0.45
N ASP A 315 23.60 24.49 -0.23
CA ASP A 315 23.10 25.81 0.15
C ASP A 315 22.13 26.29 -0.93
N ILE A 316 20.83 26.25 -0.66
CA ILE A 316 19.84 26.98 -1.47
C ILE A 316 19.26 28.05 -0.55
N SER A 317 19.79 29.25 -0.74
CA SER A 317 19.26 30.49 -0.20
C SER A 317 17.81 30.69 -0.64
N SER A 318 17.00 31.15 0.32
CA SER A 318 15.68 31.71 0.11
C SER A 318 15.72 32.83 -0.94
N ASN A 319 15.04 32.65 -2.08
CA ASN A 319 14.28 33.69 -2.80
C ASN A 319 13.76 33.15 -4.13
N GLY A 320 12.44 33.15 -4.33
CA GLY A 320 11.86 32.78 -5.63
C GLY A 320 10.35 32.53 -5.65
N PHE A 321 9.55 33.25 -4.87
CA PHE A 321 8.11 33.33 -5.11
C PHE A 321 7.85 34.52 -6.04
N GLN A 322 7.55 34.24 -7.31
CA GLN A 322 6.82 35.19 -8.16
C GLN A 322 5.51 34.53 -8.61
N ARG A 323 4.41 35.16 -8.18
CA ARG A 323 3.04 34.91 -8.62
C ARG A 323 2.93 35.22 -10.11
N LEU A 324 2.26 34.36 -10.87
CA LEU A 324 1.64 34.76 -12.13
C LEU A 324 0.11 34.67 -11.96
N ARG A 325 -0.52 35.78 -12.35
CA ARG A 325 -1.97 35.98 -12.47
C ARG A 325 -2.50 35.23 -13.69
#